data_AF-A0AAV4RWI7-F1
#
_entry.id   AF-A0AAV4RWI7-F1
#
_cell.length_a   1.000
_cell.length_b   1.000
_cell.length_c   1.000
_cell.angle_alpha   90.00
_cell.angle_beta   90.00
_cell.angle_gamma   90.00
#
_symmetry.space_group_name_H-M   'P 1'
#
loop_
_entity.id
_entity.type
_entity.pdbx_description
1 polymer ?
#
loop_
_entity_poly.entity_id
_entity_poly.type
_entity_poly.pdbx_seq_one_letter_code
_entity_poly.pdbx_strand_id
1 'polypeptide(L)'
;MKFAISEIDPCSVDNGGCDQLCYRSTGASVRCDCLPGYILKEDRRTCKEYDPCAHKNGGCDHICHPHEGISVCSCRENYVLEPDGTSCTSKLSADEIIAACN
;
A
#
# COMPACT_ATOMS: atom_id res chain seq x y z
N MET A 1 0.41 -3.93 -50.66
CA MET A 1 -0.54 -3.94 -49.52
C MET A 1 0.27 -3.71 -48.25
N LYS A 2 0.12 -2.56 -47.58
CA LYS A 2 0.70 -2.35 -46.25
C LYS A 2 -0.28 -2.95 -45.25
N PHE A 3 0.04 -4.11 -44.69
CA PHE A 3 -0.68 -4.60 -43.53
C PHE A 3 -0.36 -3.64 -42.38
N ALA A 4 -1.35 -2.89 -41.90
CA ALA A 4 -1.21 -2.14 -40.67
C ALA A 4 -1.16 -3.16 -39.53
N ILE A 5 -0.05 -3.20 -38.81
CA ILE A 5 0.17 -4.05 -37.62
C ILE A 5 -0.64 -3.49 -36.42
N SER A 6 -1.87 -3.03 -36.66
CA SER A 6 -2.69 -2.28 -35.70
C SER A 6 -3.98 -2.99 -35.29
N GLU A 7 -4.25 -4.21 -35.75
CA GLU A 7 -5.54 -4.87 -35.48
C GLU A 7 -5.49 -5.89 -34.33
N ILE A 8 -4.33 -6.49 -34.04
CA ILE A 8 -4.22 -7.44 -32.92
C ILE A 8 -4.07 -6.62 -31.64
N ASP A 9 -5.05 -6.73 -30.74
CA ASP A 9 -4.95 -6.16 -29.41
C ASP A 9 -3.76 -6.79 -28.67
N PRO A 10 -2.72 -6.01 -28.33
CA PRO A 10 -1.54 -6.55 -27.66
C PRO A 10 -1.87 -7.11 -26.26
N CYS A 11 -3.00 -6.74 -25.65
CA CYS A 11 -3.47 -7.34 -24.40
C CYS A 11 -4.05 -8.75 -24.58
N SER A 12 -4.47 -9.12 -25.80
CA SER A 12 -5.00 -10.46 -26.07
C SER A 12 -3.94 -11.55 -26.11
N VAL A 13 -2.66 -11.17 -26.12
CA VAL A 13 -1.52 -12.11 -26.14
C VAL A 13 -0.75 -11.95 -24.83
N ASP A 14 -0.72 -13.00 -24.00
CA ASP A 14 0.01 -13.02 -22.72
C ASP A 14 -0.34 -11.83 -21.79
N ASN A 15 -1.59 -11.35 -21.84
CA ASN A 15 -2.02 -10.12 -21.14
C ASN A 15 -1.12 -8.90 -21.44
N GLY A 16 -0.51 -8.85 -22.62
CA GLY A 16 0.49 -7.86 -22.98
C GLY A 16 1.77 -7.89 -22.14
N GLY A 17 2.01 -8.98 -21.39
CA GLY A 17 3.07 -9.13 -20.39
C GLY A 17 2.74 -8.49 -19.03
N CYS A 18 1.48 -8.12 -18.78
CA CYS A 18 1.04 -7.53 -17.51
C CYS A 18 0.63 -8.61 -16.51
N ASP A 19 0.95 -8.39 -15.24
CA ASP A 19 0.60 -9.31 -14.15
C ASP A 19 -0.89 -9.29 -13.82
N GLN A 20 -1.52 -8.11 -13.81
CA GLN A 20 -2.95 -7.97 -13.50
C GLN A 20 -3.73 -7.30 -14.64
N LEU A 21 -3.72 -5.97 -14.73
CA LEU A 21 -4.54 -5.23 -15.70
C LEU A 21 -3.71 -4.82 -16.91
N CYS A 22 -4.25 -5.02 -18.10
CA CYS A 22 -3.64 -4.61 -19.37
C CYS A 22 -4.53 -3.60 -20.09
N TYR A 23 -3.90 -2.52 -20.58
CA TYR A 23 -4.53 -1.52 -21.42
C TYR A 23 -3.72 -1.34 -22.70
N ARG A 24 -4.41 -1.42 -23.83
CA ARG A 24 -3.85 -1.03 -25.11
C ARG A 24 -3.55 0.47 -25.10
N SER A 25 -2.31 0.82 -25.46
CA SER A 25 -1.86 2.20 -25.68
C SER A 25 -1.69 2.45 -27.19
N THR A 26 -1.11 3.57 -27.59
CA THR A 26 -0.99 3.94 -29.01
C THR A 26 -0.23 2.90 -29.84
N GLY A 27 -0.79 2.52 -30.99
CA GLY A 27 -0.21 1.50 -31.87
C GLY A 27 -0.29 0.09 -31.27
N ALA A 28 0.88 -0.54 -31.13
CA ALA A 28 1.08 -1.88 -30.54
C ALA A 28 1.62 -1.82 -29.10
N SER A 29 1.61 -0.64 -28.46
CA SER A 29 2.13 -0.48 -27.10
C SER A 29 1.11 -0.90 -26.04
N VAL A 30 1.63 -1.32 -24.87
CA VAL A 30 0.85 -1.80 -23.73
C VAL A 30 1.16 -0.95 -22.51
N ARG A 31 0.14 -0.66 -21.72
CA ARG A 31 0.24 -0.09 -20.37
C ARG A 31 -0.31 -1.10 -19.38
N CYS A 32 0.51 -1.51 -18.42
CA CYS A 32 0.05 -2.34 -17.31
C CYS A 32 -0.46 -1.48 -16.15
N ASP A 33 -1.36 -2.03 -15.36
CA ASP A 33 -1.86 -1.46 -14.12
C ASP A 33 -2.20 -2.57 -13.13
N CYS A 34 -2.52 -2.18 -11.89
CA CYS A 34 -2.81 -3.12 -10.82
C CYS A 34 -4.24 -2.96 -10.30
N LEU A 35 -4.78 -4.04 -9.75
CA LEU A 35 -6.05 -4.05 -9.03
C LEU A 35 -5.95 -3.16 -7.78
N PRO A 36 -7.09 -2.68 -7.25
CA PRO A 36 -7.10 -1.97 -5.97
C PRO A 36 -6.36 -2.75 -4.87
N GLY A 37 -5.52 -2.04 -4.10
CA GLY A 37 -4.66 -2.64 -3.07
C GLY A 37 -3.28 -3.08 -3.56
N TYR A 38 -2.96 -2.89 -4.84
CA TYR A 38 -1.65 -3.22 -5.41
C TYR A 38 -1.02 -2.00 -6.10
N ILE A 39 0.30 -1.97 -6.17
CA ILE A 39 1.08 -0.96 -6.88
C ILE A 39 1.98 -1.61 -7.92
N LEU A 40 2.09 -0.95 -9.08
CA LEU A 40 2.93 -1.39 -10.18
C LEU A 40 4.40 -1.24 -9.78
N LYS A 41 5.19 -2.30 -9.98
CA LYS A 41 6.62 -2.30 -9.74
C LYS A 41 7.37 -1.53 -10.83
N GLU A 42 8.65 -1.27 -10.59
CA GLU A 42 9.53 -0.50 -11.49
C GLU A 42 9.71 -1.14 -12.87
N ASP A 43 9.50 -2.46 -13.00
CA ASP A 43 9.50 -3.16 -14.28
C ASP A 43 8.31 -2.77 -15.18
N ARG A 44 7.32 -2.05 -14.62
CA ARG A 44 6.07 -1.62 -15.24
C ARG A 44 5.20 -2.77 -15.74
N ARG A 45 5.39 -3.98 -15.21
CA ARG A 45 4.70 -5.21 -15.60
C ARG A 45 4.09 -5.93 -14.41
N THR A 46 4.83 -6.03 -13.31
CA THR A 46 4.43 -6.82 -12.13
C THR A 46 3.80 -5.96 -11.04
N CYS A 47 2.81 -6.52 -10.34
CA CYS A 47 2.15 -5.86 -9.23
C CYS A 47 2.72 -6.39 -7.90
N LYS A 48 2.74 -5.53 -6.89
CA LYS A 48 2.96 -5.94 -5.50
C LYS A 48 1.89 -5.33 -4.63
N GLU A 49 1.57 -5.98 -3.51
CA GLU A 49 0.65 -5.42 -2.54
C GLU A 49 1.12 -4.04 -2.10
N TYR A 50 0.17 -3.11 -2.00
CA TYR A 50 0.41 -1.80 -1.45
C TYR A 50 0.67 -1.94 0.04
N ASP A 51 1.87 -1.54 0.46
CA ASP A 51 2.23 -1.46 1.87
C ASP A 51 2.00 -0.02 2.36
N PRO A 52 0.90 0.24 3.10
CA PRO A 52 0.62 1.57 3.66
C PRO A 52 1.63 1.98 4.73
N CYS A 53 2.36 1.03 5.34
CA CYS A 53 3.39 1.32 6.34
C CYS A 53 4.70 1.81 5.72
N ALA A 54 4.96 1.52 4.44
CA ALA A 54 6.19 1.90 3.75
C ALA A 54 6.40 3.42 3.63
N HIS A 55 5.33 4.21 3.75
CA HIS A 55 5.40 5.66 3.70
C HIS A 55 4.92 6.29 5.00
N LYS A 56 5.80 7.08 5.66
CA LYS A 56 5.52 7.75 6.94
C LYS A 56 4.94 6.82 8.03
N ASN A 57 5.37 5.55 8.05
CA ASN A 57 4.90 4.54 9.00
C ASN A 57 3.36 4.37 9.00
N GLY A 58 2.69 4.60 7.87
CA GLY A 58 1.23 4.56 7.80
C GLY A 58 0.51 5.59 8.68
N GLY A 59 1.23 6.60 9.16
CA GLY A 59 0.75 7.59 10.14
C GLY A 59 0.85 7.15 11.61
N CYS A 60 1.34 5.95 11.91
CA CYS A 60 1.42 5.44 13.28
C CYS A 60 2.57 6.08 14.06
N ASP A 61 2.34 6.45 15.32
CA ASP A 61 3.38 6.94 16.23
C ASP A 61 4.44 5.86 16.52
N HIS A 62 4.02 4.62 16.70
CA HIS A 62 4.88 3.52 17.11
C HIS A 62 5.00 2.43 16.05
N ILE A 63 4.11 1.43 16.08
CA ILE A 63 4.23 0.22 15.26
C ILE A 63 3.09 0.22 14.24
N CYS A 64 3.45 0.10 12.96
CA CYS A 64 2.49 -0.05 11.86
C CYS A 64 2.46 -1.49 11.39
N HIS A 65 1.26 -2.02 11.18
CA HIS A 65 1.01 -3.31 10.55
C HIS A 65 0.23 -3.10 9.26
N PRO A 66 0.73 -3.55 8.10
CA PRO A 66 -0.06 -3.53 6.88
C PRO A 66 -1.16 -4.59 6.97
N HIS A 67 -2.41 -4.21 6.69
CA HIS A 67 -3.54 -5.14 6.67
C HIS A 67 -4.47 -4.78 5.52
N GLU A 68 -4.61 -5.65 4.52
CA GLU A 68 -5.54 -5.45 3.39
C GLU A 68 -5.44 -4.05 2.72
N GLY A 69 -4.22 -3.51 2.60
CA GLY A 69 -3.96 -2.20 2.00
C GLY A 69 -4.25 -0.99 2.90
N ILE A 70 -4.67 -1.20 4.16
CA ILE A 70 -4.80 -0.16 5.19
C ILE A 70 -3.71 -0.29 6.26
N SER A 71 -3.31 0.83 6.87
CA SER A 71 -2.39 0.82 8.01
C SER A 71 -3.16 0.57 9.30
N VAL A 72 -2.70 -0.39 10.10
CA VAL A 72 -3.23 -0.67 11.44
C VAL A 72 -2.14 -0.39 12.46
N CYS A 73 -2.37 0.56 13.35
CA CYS A 73 -1.38 0.97 14.34
C CYS A 73 -1.48 0.17 15.64
N SER A 74 -0.35 -0.01 16.31
CA SER A 74 -0.27 -0.52 17.68
C SER A 74 0.83 0.18 18.46
N CYS A 75 0.71 0.19 19.78
CA CYS A 75 1.66 0.86 20.66
C CYS A 75 2.63 -0.12 21.31
N ARG A 76 3.84 0.36 21.61
CA ARG A 76 4.82 -0.37 22.42
C ARG A 76 4.30 -0.58 23.84
N GLU A 77 5.00 -1.43 24.59
CA GLU A 77 4.71 -1.63 26.01
C GLU A 77 4.66 -0.29 26.77
N ASN A 78 3.75 -0.20 27.73
CA ASN A 78 3.44 1.02 28.51
C ASN A 78 2.80 2.19 27.76
N TYR A 79 2.31 1.98 26.53
CA TYR A 79 1.51 2.97 25.80
C TYR A 79 0.12 2.44 25.44
N VAL A 80 -0.82 3.34 25.20
CA VAL A 80 -2.18 3.05 24.73
C VAL A 80 -2.40 3.76 23.40
N LEU A 81 -3.07 3.07 22.47
CA LEU A 81 -3.48 3.66 21.20
C LEU A 81 -4.67 4.59 21.44
N GLU A 82 -4.55 5.82 20.99
CA GLU A 82 -5.60 6.82 21.10
C GLU A 82 -6.77 6.53 20.14
N PRO A 83 -7.96 7.12 20.36
CA PRO A 83 -9.13 6.93 19.50
C PRO A 83 -8.95 7.39 18.06
N ASP A 84 -7.93 8.21 17.77
CA ASP A 84 -7.57 8.58 16.40
C ASP A 84 -6.99 7.40 15.59
N GLY A 85 -6.64 6.29 16.27
CA GLY A 85 -6.11 5.09 15.66
C GLY A 85 -4.65 5.19 15.24
N THR A 86 -3.95 6.28 15.57
CA THR A 86 -2.57 6.56 15.12
C THR A 86 -1.63 6.94 16.26
N SER A 87 -2.13 7.70 17.24
CA SER A 87 -1.31 8.28 18.30
C SER A 87 -1.14 7.34 19.48
N CYS A 88 0.01 7.39 20.15
CA CYS A 88 0.30 6.58 21.33
C CYS A 88 0.63 7.46 22.54
N THR A 89 -0.16 7.36 23.59
CA THR A 89 0.10 8.06 24.87
C THR A 89 0.61 7.09 25.92
N SER A 90 1.45 7.56 26.84
CA SER A 90 1.90 6.74 27.95
C SER A 90 0.70 6.32 28.78
N LYS A 91 0.66 5.03 29.16
CA LYS A 91 -0.17 4.60 30.28
C LYS A 91 0.34 5.40 31.45
N LEU A 92 -0.44 6.37 31.94
CA LEU A 92 -0.16 7.00 33.23
C LEU A 92 0.07 5.86 34.20
N SER A 93 1.32 5.67 34.61
CA SER A 93 1.62 4.60 35.53
C SER A 93 0.96 4.95 36.85
N ALA A 94 0.44 3.95 37.57
CA ALA A 94 -0.09 4.18 38.91
C ALA A 94 0.96 4.90 39.78
N ASP A 95 2.24 4.65 39.53
CA ASP A 95 3.38 5.29 40.18
C ASP A 95 3.48 6.80 39.88
N GLU A 96 3.17 7.26 38.65
CA GLU A 96 3.12 8.68 38.30
C GLU A 96 1.89 9.40 38.88
N ILE A 97 0.75 8.72 38.97
CA ILE A 97 -0.45 9.26 39.64
C ILE A 97 -0.20 9.41 41.14
N ILE A 98 0.46 8.42 41.77
CA ILE A 98 0.86 8.48 43.18
C ILE A 98 1.90 9.58 43.41
N ALA A 99 2.85 9.77 42.48
CA ALA A 99 3.84 10.84 42.56
C ALA A 99 3.23 12.24 42.42
N ALA A 100 2.18 12.40 41.62
CA ALA A 100 1.45 13.67 41.43
C ALA A 100 0.57 14.07 42.63
N CYS A 101 0.37 13.18 43.60
CA CYS A 101 -0.40 13.44 44.82
C CYS A 101 0.46 13.83 46.05
N ASN A 102 1.78 14.03 45.90
CA ASN A 102 2.68 14.47 46.98
C ASN A 102 3.07 15.96 46.87
#